data_AF-A0A1G4JPH7-F1
#
_entry.id   AF-A0A1G4JPH7-F1
#
_cell.length_a   1.000
_cell.length_b   1.000
_cell.length_c   1.000
_cell.angle_alpha   90.00
_cell.angle_beta   90.00
_cell.angle_gamma   90.00
#
_symmetry.space_group_name_H-M   'P 1'
#
loop_
_entity.id
_entity.type
_entity.pdbx_description
1 polymer ?
#
loop_
_entity_poly.entity_id
_entity_poly.type
_entity_poly.pdbx_seq_one_letter_code
_entity_poly.pdbx_strand_id
1 'polypeptide(L)'
;MDPTRAPDFEPPSENNTPNPPLAPQSTIPKSGPIMPYVLADYNASIDAPIHPRTYKKHSKVGRRVSTAHHGSIPLKQPELQPASHETSEEEESSHVTVEEDDNDSINTRIDRPTPSPATSQIYIHEPQLTASRADLARQFTQQMNLVNNFQDEEADHRIGSRIHKYQIADLEEVPHGVVRQATSLDQYSFPAHRLQKELKNPNKLPLIVVACGSFSPITYLHLRMFEMALDAISEQTRFEVVGGYYSPVSDNYQKPGLAPAHNRVRMCELACERTSSWLMVDAWESLQPYYTRTAKVLDHFNDEINVKRGGIATASGVRVGVKIMLLAGGDLIESMGEPNVWADSDLHHILGNYGCLIVERTGSDVRSFLLSHDIMYEHRRNVLVIKQLIYNDISSTKVRLFIRRGMSVQYLLPNSVIRYIQEHGLYVNQTEPVKQVMGNKE
;
A
#
# COMPACT_ATOMS: atom_id res chain seq x y z
N MET A 1 -5.90 -2.81 -8.98
CA MET A 1 -6.02 -2.30 -10.37
C MET A 1 -5.36 -3.32 -11.28
N ASP A 2 -5.77 -4.59 -11.21
CA ASP A 2 -5.24 -5.60 -12.11
C ASP A 2 -5.90 -5.41 -13.49
N PRO A 3 -5.14 -5.24 -14.58
CA PRO A 3 -5.70 -4.88 -15.90
C PRO A 3 -6.63 -5.90 -16.56
N THR A 4 -6.62 -7.19 -16.18
CA THR A 4 -7.35 -8.27 -16.89
C THR A 4 -8.87 -8.14 -16.88
N ARG A 5 -9.41 -7.20 -16.08
CA ARG A 5 -10.86 -6.94 -15.95
C ARG A 5 -11.40 -5.96 -17.00
N ALA A 6 -10.52 -5.32 -17.77
CA ALA A 6 -10.93 -4.43 -18.84
C ALA A 6 -11.43 -5.25 -20.06
N PRO A 7 -12.52 -4.83 -20.74
CA PRO A 7 -13.06 -5.53 -21.91
C PRO A 7 -12.13 -5.42 -23.13
N ASP A 8 -11.30 -4.38 -23.14
CA ASP A 8 -10.25 -4.05 -24.10
C ASP A 8 -8.86 -4.54 -23.62
N PHE A 9 -8.80 -5.51 -22.70
CA PHE A 9 -7.55 -6.08 -22.24
C PHE A 9 -6.91 -7.02 -23.27
N GLU A 10 -5.90 -6.52 -23.98
CA GLU A 10 -4.90 -7.35 -24.64
C GLU A 10 -3.78 -7.74 -23.65
N PRO A 11 -3.39 -9.02 -23.57
CA PRO A 11 -2.18 -9.43 -22.86
C PRO A 11 -0.94 -8.66 -23.36
N PRO A 12 0.04 -8.38 -22.48
CA PRO A 12 1.30 -7.78 -22.88
C PRO A 12 1.99 -8.59 -23.98
N SER A 13 2.48 -7.91 -25.01
CA SER A 13 3.35 -8.49 -26.03
C SER A 13 4.57 -7.58 -26.24
N GLU A 14 5.73 -8.18 -26.51
CA GLU A 14 7.03 -7.48 -26.57
C GLU A 14 7.06 -6.31 -27.57
N ASN A 15 6.17 -6.31 -28.57
CA ASN A 15 6.10 -5.31 -29.63
C ASN A 15 4.96 -4.29 -29.48
N ASN A 16 4.03 -4.46 -28.51
CA ASN A 16 2.91 -3.52 -28.34
C ASN A 16 3.36 -2.25 -27.59
N THR A 17 3.79 -1.23 -28.34
CA THR A 17 4.04 0.11 -27.76
C THR A 17 2.73 0.70 -27.22
N PRO A 18 2.71 1.23 -25.98
CA PRO A 18 1.56 1.94 -25.43
C PRO A 18 0.97 2.98 -26.39
N ASN A 19 -0.34 2.92 -26.64
CA ASN A 19 -1.09 3.97 -27.32
C ASN A 19 -2.12 4.59 -26.34
N PRO A 20 -2.07 5.91 -26.06
CA PRO A 20 -0.99 6.84 -26.39
C PRO A 20 0.34 6.47 -25.68
N PRO A 21 1.51 6.87 -26.22
CA PRO A 21 2.82 6.55 -25.64
C PRO A 21 2.98 7.10 -24.22
N LEU A 22 3.65 6.35 -23.33
CA LEU A 22 3.95 6.76 -21.95
C LEU A 22 4.72 8.10 -21.90
N ALA A 23 4.56 8.87 -20.82
CA ALA A 23 5.23 10.15 -20.68
C ALA A 23 6.76 9.97 -20.76
N PRO A 24 7.47 10.78 -21.56
CA PRO A 24 8.92 10.61 -21.72
C PRO A 24 9.64 10.93 -20.41
N GLN A 25 10.61 10.10 -20.02
CA GLN A 25 11.38 10.23 -18.77
C GLN A 25 12.03 11.61 -18.56
N SER A 26 12.21 12.41 -19.62
CA SER A 26 12.65 13.81 -19.53
C SER A 26 11.68 14.75 -18.81
N THR A 27 10.40 14.38 -18.74
CA THR A 27 9.33 15.15 -18.06
C THR A 27 9.07 14.68 -16.62
N ILE A 28 9.64 13.55 -16.21
CA ILE A 28 9.50 13.01 -14.85
C ILE A 28 10.71 13.48 -14.02
N PRO A 29 10.51 14.08 -12.83
CA PRO A 29 11.63 14.52 -12.01
C PRO A 29 12.57 13.38 -11.64
N LYS A 30 13.87 13.55 -11.90
CA LYS A 30 14.97 12.63 -11.53
C LYS A 30 15.25 12.64 -10.02
N SER A 31 14.20 12.42 -9.24
CA SER A 31 14.25 12.15 -7.81
C SER A 31 14.91 10.80 -7.58
N GLY A 32 15.85 10.73 -6.63
CA GLY A 32 16.41 9.44 -6.22
C GLY A 32 15.34 8.53 -5.61
N PRO A 33 15.64 7.23 -5.44
CA PRO A 33 14.71 6.28 -4.82
C PRO A 33 14.25 6.74 -3.43
N ILE A 34 13.07 6.27 -3.02
CA ILE A 34 12.49 6.58 -1.71
C ILE A 34 13.38 6.06 -0.57
N MET A 35 13.86 4.81 -0.69
CA MET A 35 14.89 4.29 0.19
C MET A 35 16.27 4.70 -0.34
N PRO A 36 17.16 5.26 0.50
CA PRO A 36 18.54 5.53 0.07
C PRO A 36 19.29 4.23 -0.22
N TYR A 37 20.26 4.29 -1.13
CA TYR A 37 21.25 3.23 -1.30
C TYR A 37 22.15 3.17 -0.06
N VAL A 38 22.34 1.98 0.49
CA VAL A 38 23.30 1.70 1.56
C VAL A 38 24.63 1.23 0.96
N LEU A 39 25.71 1.21 1.76
CA LEU A 39 27.03 0.73 1.31
C LEU A 39 26.98 -0.66 0.64
N ALA A 40 26.12 -1.55 1.12
CA ALA A 40 25.90 -2.89 0.56
C ALA A 40 25.10 -2.93 -0.78
N ASP A 41 24.60 -1.79 -1.29
CA ASP A 41 24.11 -1.70 -2.68
C ASP A 41 25.24 -1.33 -3.66
N TYR A 42 26.34 -0.74 -3.18
CA TYR A 42 27.50 -0.36 -4.01
C TYR A 42 28.40 -1.57 -4.27
N ASN A 43 27.87 -2.58 -4.96
CA ASN A 43 28.58 -3.79 -5.40
C ASN A 43 29.63 -3.51 -6.51
N ALA A 44 30.17 -2.29 -6.56
CA ALA A 44 31.20 -1.84 -7.47
C ALA A 44 32.48 -1.52 -6.69
N SER A 45 33.52 -2.33 -6.88
CA SER A 45 34.92 -2.05 -6.52
C SER A 45 35.27 -1.88 -5.03
N ILE A 46 34.86 -2.82 -4.18
CA ILE A 46 35.67 -3.18 -2.98
C ILE A 46 36.61 -4.34 -3.35
N ASP A 47 36.08 -5.50 -3.74
CA ASP A 47 36.88 -6.68 -4.13
C ASP A 47 37.29 -6.73 -5.63
N ALA A 48 37.08 -5.64 -6.38
CA ALA A 48 37.57 -5.58 -7.76
C ALA A 48 39.11 -5.50 -7.75
N PRO A 49 39.83 -6.40 -8.44
CA PRO A 49 41.29 -6.37 -8.45
C PRO A 49 41.81 -5.00 -8.91
N ILE A 50 42.70 -4.39 -8.12
CA ILE A 50 43.31 -3.10 -8.47
C ILE A 50 44.17 -3.30 -9.72
N HIS A 51 43.61 -3.01 -10.89
CA HIS A 51 44.35 -3.02 -12.15
C HIS A 51 45.30 -1.81 -12.17
N PRO A 52 46.64 -1.99 -12.04
CA PRO A 52 47.56 -0.88 -12.10
C PRO A 52 47.52 -0.25 -13.49
N ARG A 53 47.28 1.07 -13.55
CA ARG A 53 47.20 1.81 -14.83
C ARG A 53 48.47 1.60 -15.65
N THR A 54 48.34 0.87 -16.76
CA THR A 54 49.42 0.61 -17.72
C THR A 54 49.77 1.87 -18.49
N TYR A 55 50.67 2.68 -17.91
CA TYR A 55 51.23 3.86 -18.56
C TYR A 55 51.93 3.49 -19.88
N LYS A 56 51.25 3.77 -21.00
CA LYS A 56 51.84 3.68 -22.34
C LYS A 56 52.99 4.68 -22.47
N LYS A 57 54.23 4.18 -22.45
CA LYS A 57 55.44 4.98 -22.68
C LYS A 57 55.49 5.47 -24.12
N HIS A 58 55.03 6.70 -24.38
CA HIS A 58 55.33 7.40 -25.64
C HIS A 58 56.82 7.76 -25.70
N SER A 59 57.44 7.53 -26.86
CA SER A 59 58.91 7.53 -27.00
C SER A 59 59.48 8.88 -27.45
N LYS A 60 60.17 9.56 -26.52
CA LYS A 60 61.29 10.51 -26.70
C LYS A 60 61.19 11.62 -27.76
N VAL A 61 60.92 12.83 -27.26
CA VAL A 61 61.37 14.16 -27.76
C VAL A 61 61.69 15.01 -26.51
N GLY A 62 62.65 15.96 -26.45
CA GLY A 62 63.63 16.40 -27.46
C GLY A 62 64.90 17.08 -26.92
N ARG A 63 65.22 16.94 -25.61
CA ARG A 63 66.42 17.46 -24.89
C ARG A 63 66.58 18.99 -24.77
N ARG A 64 66.50 19.52 -23.54
CA ARG A 64 67.40 20.56 -23.01
C ARG A 64 67.49 20.45 -21.48
N VAL A 65 68.55 21.00 -20.89
CA VAL A 65 68.94 20.84 -19.48
C VAL A 65 69.18 22.22 -18.86
N SER A 66 68.69 22.42 -17.64
CA SER A 66 69.11 23.49 -16.71
C SER A 66 68.99 22.97 -15.27
N THR A 67 69.66 23.62 -14.32
CA THR A 67 70.06 23.04 -13.02
C THR A 67 69.35 23.61 -11.79
N ALA A 68 69.44 22.87 -10.67
CA ALA A 68 69.01 23.22 -9.30
C ALA A 68 67.48 23.36 -9.10
N HIS A 69 66.85 22.77 -8.08
CA HIS A 69 67.27 22.69 -6.67
C HIS A 69 66.96 21.33 -6.00
N HIS A 70 67.68 21.01 -4.92
CA HIS A 70 67.36 19.89 -4.02
C HIS A 70 66.28 20.27 -3.00
N GLY A 71 65.35 19.35 -2.74
CA GLY A 71 64.41 19.41 -1.61
C GLY A 71 64.20 18.02 -1.04
N SER A 72 64.85 17.71 0.08
CA SER A 72 64.82 16.40 0.73
C SER A 72 63.68 16.30 1.77
N ILE A 73 63.00 15.16 1.80
CA ILE A 73 61.89 14.86 2.73
C ILE A 73 62.42 14.75 4.18
N PRO A 74 61.90 15.53 5.14
CA PRO A 74 62.20 15.35 6.57
C PRO A 74 61.22 14.35 7.21
N LEU A 75 61.73 13.21 7.68
CA LEU A 75 61.02 12.29 8.58
C LEU A 75 61.15 12.78 10.03
N LYS A 76 60.05 13.16 10.68
CA LYS A 76 59.92 13.21 12.16
C LYS A 76 58.48 12.92 12.61
N GLN A 77 58.33 11.87 13.40
CA GLN A 77 57.22 11.71 14.35
C GLN A 77 57.70 12.21 15.73
N PRO A 78 56.83 12.77 16.58
CA PRO A 78 57.01 12.80 18.03
C PRO A 78 56.39 11.55 18.69
N GLU A 79 56.95 11.08 19.80
CA GLU A 79 56.54 9.82 20.44
C GLU A 79 55.23 9.90 21.25
N LEU A 80 54.57 8.74 21.38
CA LEU A 80 53.60 8.46 22.45
C LEU A 80 54.30 7.68 23.56
N GLN A 81 54.10 8.08 24.82
CA GLN A 81 54.63 7.37 25.98
C GLN A 81 53.66 6.25 26.44
N PRO A 82 54.15 5.05 26.79
CA PRO A 82 53.34 4.00 27.41
C PRO A 82 53.26 4.18 28.94
N ALA A 83 52.15 3.74 29.54
CA ALA A 83 52.04 3.47 30.98
C ALA A 83 52.31 1.98 31.27
N SER A 84 52.60 1.64 32.53
CA SER A 84 53.34 0.43 32.92
C SER A 84 52.51 -0.82 33.26
N HIS A 85 53.20 -1.96 33.29
CA HIS A 85 52.78 -3.29 33.76
C HIS A 85 52.36 -3.34 35.24
N GLU A 86 51.57 -4.36 35.58
CA GLU A 86 51.88 -5.52 36.46
C GLU A 86 50.81 -6.61 36.13
N THR A 87 51.15 -7.78 35.55
CA THR A 87 51.57 -9.08 36.15
C THR A 87 50.49 -9.75 37.04
N SER A 88 50.27 -11.08 37.04
CA SER A 88 51.07 -12.20 36.49
C SER A 88 50.26 -13.48 36.20
N GLU A 89 50.84 -14.33 35.33
CA GLU A 89 50.90 -15.82 35.27
C GLU A 89 49.70 -16.75 35.65
N GLU A 90 49.43 -17.87 34.92
CA GLU A 90 49.76 -18.20 33.51
C GLU A 90 48.64 -18.98 32.76
N GLU A 91 48.60 -20.29 32.41
CA GLU A 91 49.43 -21.51 32.58
C GLU A 91 49.20 -22.50 31.38
N GLU A 92 49.40 -23.82 31.55
CA GLU A 92 49.41 -24.90 30.51
C GLU A 92 48.04 -25.62 30.27
N SER A 93 47.80 -26.51 29.28
CA SER A 93 48.61 -27.14 28.21
C SER A 93 47.75 -27.56 26.98
N SER A 94 48.42 -28.07 25.93
CA SER A 94 47.87 -28.74 24.72
C SER A 94 47.26 -30.14 25.04
N HIS A 95 46.53 -30.87 24.17
CA HIS A 95 46.83 -31.24 22.77
C HIS A 95 45.59 -31.77 21.99
N VAL A 96 45.78 -32.14 20.71
CA VAL A 96 44.74 -32.50 19.72
C VAL A 96 44.62 -34.00 19.39
N THR A 97 43.36 -34.44 19.24
CA THR A 97 42.76 -35.68 18.65
C THR A 97 41.30 -35.31 18.26
N VAL A 98 40.60 -35.71 17.18
CA VAL A 98 40.75 -36.64 16.02
C VAL A 98 40.89 -38.13 16.39
N GLU A 99 40.16 -39.11 15.81
CA GLU A 99 39.39 -39.24 14.54
C GLU A 99 37.99 -39.90 14.72
N GLU A 100 37.14 -39.80 13.67
CA GLU A 100 36.28 -40.82 12.97
C GLU A 100 35.65 -42.04 13.75
N ASP A 101 34.54 -42.68 13.34
CA ASP A 101 33.72 -42.62 12.11
C ASP A 101 32.26 -43.17 12.26
N ASP A 102 31.49 -43.08 11.16
CA ASP A 102 30.40 -43.94 10.65
C ASP A 102 29.10 -44.29 11.43
N ASN A 103 27.96 -43.89 10.82
CA ASN A 103 26.87 -44.75 10.25
C ASN A 103 26.26 -45.90 11.12
N ASP A 104 24.94 -46.10 11.27
CA ASP A 104 23.88 -46.25 10.25
C ASP A 104 22.45 -46.26 10.89
N SER A 105 21.43 -46.52 10.07
CA SER A 105 19.99 -46.48 10.35
C SER A 105 19.41 -47.85 10.71
N ILE A 106 18.29 -47.90 11.46
CA ILE A 106 17.20 -48.86 11.21
C ILE A 106 15.88 -48.47 11.90
N ASN A 107 14.75 -48.88 11.29
CA ASN A 107 13.40 -48.68 11.80
C ASN A 107 13.07 -49.63 12.97
N THR A 108 12.16 -49.25 13.88
CA THR A 108 10.89 -50.01 14.02
C THR A 108 9.79 -49.26 14.77
N ARG A 109 8.58 -49.83 14.69
CA ARG A 109 7.26 -49.25 14.92
C ARG A 109 6.63 -49.75 16.24
N ILE A 110 5.69 -48.96 16.74
CA ILE A 110 4.37 -49.36 17.30
C ILE A 110 4.20 -49.66 18.81
N ASP A 111 3.05 -49.12 19.28
CA ASP A 111 2.16 -49.48 20.38
C ASP A 111 2.23 -48.91 21.83
N ARG A 112 1.01 -48.85 22.38
CA ARG A 112 0.51 -48.27 23.65
C ARG A 112 0.31 -49.41 24.69
N PRO A 113 0.14 -49.15 26.01
CA PRO A 113 -1.10 -48.54 26.53
C PRO A 113 -1.00 -47.73 27.86
N THR A 114 -2.17 -47.32 28.36
CA THR A 114 -2.53 -46.63 29.63
C THR A 114 -2.74 -47.64 30.80
N PRO A 115 -3.23 -47.33 32.04
CA PRO A 115 -3.82 -46.07 32.59
C PRO A 115 -3.61 -45.70 34.10
N SER A 116 -3.83 -44.40 34.44
CA SER A 116 -4.45 -43.86 35.70
C SER A 116 -3.84 -44.19 37.10
N PRO A 117 -4.35 -43.63 38.23
CA PRO A 117 -5.35 -42.54 38.45
C PRO A 117 -4.67 -41.31 39.15
N ALA A 118 -5.20 -40.46 40.04
CA ALA A 118 -6.53 -40.11 40.61
C ALA A 118 -6.47 -38.65 41.18
N THR A 119 -7.58 -37.87 41.15
CA THR A 119 -7.79 -36.71 42.07
C THR A 119 -9.28 -36.52 42.42
N SER A 120 -9.51 -36.11 43.68
CA SER A 120 -10.73 -35.84 44.45
C SER A 120 -11.99 -35.23 43.80
N GLN A 121 -13.15 -35.55 44.39
CA GLN A 121 -14.45 -34.88 44.20
C GLN A 121 -14.73 -33.84 45.30
N ILE A 122 -15.55 -32.83 45.01
CA ILE A 122 -16.41 -32.10 45.97
C ILE A 122 -17.80 -31.89 45.33
N TYR A 123 -18.87 -32.07 46.09
CA TYR A 123 -20.27 -31.95 45.65
C TYR A 123 -20.85 -30.53 45.84
N ILE A 124 -21.77 -30.13 44.95
CA ILE A 124 -22.74 -29.03 45.16
C ILE A 124 -24.12 -29.51 44.71
N HIS A 125 -25.17 -28.99 45.34
CA HIS A 125 -26.56 -29.45 45.21
C HIS A 125 -27.25 -28.98 43.91
N GLU A 126 -28.05 -29.86 43.29
CA GLU A 126 -28.85 -29.58 42.10
C GLU A 126 -30.36 -29.41 42.44
N PRO A 127 -31.08 -28.44 41.83
CA PRO A 127 -32.54 -28.40 41.78
C PRO A 127 -33.04 -28.83 40.38
N GLN A 128 -33.91 -29.84 40.32
CA GLN A 128 -34.43 -30.34 39.04
C GLN A 128 -35.46 -29.40 38.39
N LEU A 129 -35.31 -29.18 37.08
CA LEU A 129 -36.30 -28.54 36.21
C LEU A 129 -36.47 -29.36 34.91
N THR A 130 -37.46 -30.25 34.89
CA THR A 130 -37.79 -31.11 33.75
C THR A 130 -38.85 -30.46 32.85
N ALA A 131 -38.42 -29.62 31.91
CA ALA A 131 -39.27 -29.07 30.85
C ALA A 131 -39.01 -29.79 29.51
N SER A 132 -40.07 -30.21 28.80
CA SER A 132 -39.91 -30.87 27.50
C SER A 132 -39.63 -29.85 26.40
N ARG A 133 -38.89 -30.26 25.35
CA ARG A 133 -38.71 -29.46 24.12
C ARG A 133 -40.05 -29.10 23.45
N ALA A 134 -41.12 -29.83 23.73
CA ALA A 134 -42.47 -29.52 23.25
C ALA A 134 -43.09 -28.27 23.90
N ASP A 135 -42.78 -27.99 25.17
CA ASP A 135 -43.42 -26.91 25.92
C ASP A 135 -42.84 -25.54 25.57
N LEU A 136 -41.51 -25.49 25.41
CA LEU A 136 -40.80 -24.34 24.85
C LEU A 136 -41.30 -23.97 23.44
N ALA A 137 -41.56 -24.96 22.59
CA ALA A 137 -42.12 -24.74 21.25
C ALA A 137 -43.54 -24.15 21.30
N ARG A 138 -44.38 -24.61 22.25
CA ARG A 138 -45.72 -24.05 22.46
C ARG A 138 -45.68 -22.61 22.96
N GLN A 139 -44.80 -22.27 23.90
CA GLN A 139 -44.63 -20.89 24.37
C GLN A 139 -44.19 -19.95 23.23
N PHE A 140 -43.22 -20.36 22.40
CA PHE A 140 -42.80 -19.60 21.21
C PHE A 140 -43.96 -19.38 20.22
N THR A 141 -44.83 -20.37 20.06
CA THR A 141 -45.98 -20.31 19.14
C THR A 141 -47.09 -19.39 19.67
N GLN A 142 -47.36 -19.40 20.97
CA GLN A 142 -48.30 -18.43 21.59
C GLN A 142 -47.77 -16.99 21.53
N GLN A 143 -46.46 -16.79 21.71
CA GLN A 143 -45.86 -15.45 21.62
C GLN A 143 -45.89 -14.89 20.19
N MET A 144 -45.76 -15.73 19.16
CA MET A 144 -46.00 -15.34 17.76
C MET A 144 -47.48 -14.95 17.50
N ASN A 145 -48.43 -15.75 17.97
CA ASN A 145 -49.85 -15.50 17.71
C ASN A 145 -50.39 -14.22 18.39
N LEU A 146 -49.77 -13.75 19.49
CA LEU A 146 -50.12 -12.48 20.13
C LEU A 146 -49.71 -11.24 19.34
N VAL A 147 -48.87 -11.37 18.30
CA VAL A 147 -48.44 -10.25 17.44
C VAL A 147 -49.38 -10.04 16.24
N ASN A 148 -50.17 -11.05 15.87
CA ASN A 148 -50.98 -11.07 14.63
C ASN A 148 -52.37 -10.42 14.77
N ASN A 149 -52.64 -9.63 15.82
CA ASN A 149 -53.98 -9.16 16.17
C ASN A 149 -54.13 -7.63 16.18
N PHE A 150 -53.51 -6.95 15.20
CA PHE A 150 -53.85 -5.58 14.80
C PHE A 150 -54.26 -5.58 13.33
N GLN A 151 -55.39 -4.92 13.03
CA GLN A 151 -56.00 -4.92 11.70
C GLN A 151 -55.47 -3.78 10.82
N ASP A 152 -55.78 -3.88 9.53
CA ASP A 152 -55.23 -3.12 8.41
C ASP A 152 -55.41 -1.59 8.52
N GLU A 153 -54.31 -0.84 8.34
CA GLU A 153 -54.29 0.40 7.56
C GLU A 153 -53.05 0.41 6.63
N GLU A 154 -53.15 1.22 5.57
CA GLU A 154 -52.48 1.14 4.26
C GLU A 154 -51.00 0.73 4.15
N ALA A 155 -50.68 0.05 3.04
CA ALA A 155 -49.35 -0.50 2.75
C ALA A 155 -48.36 0.52 2.15
N ASP A 156 -47.32 0.87 2.92
CA ASP A 156 -46.12 1.55 2.42
C ASP A 156 -44.90 0.62 2.55
N HIS A 157 -44.42 0.08 1.42
CA HIS A 157 -43.30 -0.86 1.35
C HIS A 157 -41.92 -0.18 1.55
N ARG A 158 -41.71 0.46 2.70
CA ARG A 158 -40.40 0.99 3.09
C ARG A 158 -39.50 -0.13 3.61
N ILE A 159 -38.42 -0.39 2.86
CA ILE A 159 -37.39 -1.37 3.20
C ILE A 159 -36.88 -1.11 4.63
N GLY A 160 -36.94 -2.14 5.47
CA GLY A 160 -36.71 -2.06 6.92
C GLY A 160 -35.26 -1.83 7.35
N SER A 161 -34.72 -0.64 7.07
CA SER A 161 -33.47 -0.17 7.67
C SER A 161 -33.63 0.01 9.17
N ARG A 162 -33.01 -0.87 9.99
CA ARG A 162 -32.92 -0.71 11.45
C ARG A 162 -31.85 0.32 11.85
N ILE A 163 -31.79 1.44 11.14
CA ILE A 163 -30.99 2.62 11.46
C ILE A 163 -31.93 3.82 11.36
N HIS A 164 -32.30 4.41 12.50
CA HIS A 164 -33.20 5.56 12.53
C HIS A 164 -32.53 6.78 11.86
N LYS A 165 -33.23 7.41 10.90
CA LYS A 165 -32.74 8.59 10.14
C LYS A 165 -32.21 9.75 10.98
N TYR A 166 -32.60 9.84 12.26
CA TYR A 166 -32.36 10.97 13.13
C TYR A 166 -31.23 10.77 14.16
N GLN A 167 -30.50 9.64 14.11
CA GLN A 167 -29.55 9.25 15.17
C GLN A 167 -28.08 9.28 14.72
N ILE A 168 -27.73 10.24 13.87
CA ILE A 168 -26.33 10.59 13.51
C ILE A 168 -26.15 12.08 13.78
N ALA A 169 -25.41 12.42 14.84
CA ALA A 169 -25.01 13.80 15.09
C ALA A 169 -23.97 14.24 14.05
N ASP A 170 -24.26 15.30 13.30
CA ASP A 170 -23.26 16.00 12.50
C ASP A 170 -22.37 16.83 13.44
N LEU A 171 -21.34 16.18 14.00
CA LEU A 171 -20.21 16.85 14.67
C LEU A 171 -19.12 17.28 13.66
N GLU A 172 -19.33 17.01 12.39
CA GLU A 172 -18.43 17.33 11.27
C GLU A 172 -19.11 18.39 10.40
N GLU A 173 -18.67 19.65 10.51
CA GLU A 173 -19.12 20.70 9.60
C GLU A 173 -18.73 20.36 8.16
N VAL A 174 -19.66 20.57 7.21
CA VAL A 174 -19.34 20.41 5.78
C VAL A 174 -18.49 21.59 5.33
N PRO A 175 -17.27 21.38 4.79
CA PRO A 175 -16.45 22.49 4.31
C PRO A 175 -17.12 23.23 3.16
N HIS A 176 -17.47 24.50 3.39
CA HIS A 176 -18.09 25.33 2.37
C HIS A 176 -17.03 25.81 1.36
N GLY A 177 -17.32 25.71 0.07
CA GLY A 177 -16.42 26.15 -1.00
C GLY A 177 -15.52 25.09 -1.63
N VAL A 178 -15.63 23.80 -1.24
CA VAL A 178 -14.96 22.71 -1.97
C VAL A 178 -15.64 22.50 -3.32
N VAL A 179 -14.90 22.77 -4.40
CA VAL A 179 -15.35 22.54 -5.79
C VAL A 179 -15.43 21.03 -6.05
N ARG A 180 -16.58 20.59 -6.55
CA ARG A 180 -16.84 19.18 -6.85
C ARG A 180 -16.16 18.74 -8.15
N GLN A 181 -15.78 17.48 -8.21
CA GLN A 181 -15.24 16.90 -9.43
C GLN A 181 -16.29 16.82 -10.53
N ALA A 182 -15.84 17.01 -11.77
CA ALA A 182 -16.71 17.01 -12.93
C ALA A 182 -17.27 15.61 -13.24
N THR A 183 -18.46 15.57 -13.85
CA THR A 183 -19.08 14.35 -14.39
C THR A 183 -18.79 14.13 -15.87
N SER A 184 -18.03 15.03 -16.50
CA SER A 184 -17.67 15.04 -17.91
C SER A 184 -16.31 15.71 -18.13
N LEU A 185 -15.60 15.34 -19.20
CA LEU A 185 -14.20 15.73 -19.42
C LEU A 185 -14.04 17.20 -19.87
N ASP A 186 -15.07 17.80 -20.47
CA ASP A 186 -15.12 19.23 -20.85
C ASP A 186 -15.18 20.18 -19.64
N GLN A 187 -15.72 19.72 -18.52
CA GLN A 187 -15.80 20.45 -17.26
C GLN A 187 -14.68 20.09 -16.28
N TYR A 188 -13.76 19.19 -16.67
CA TYR A 188 -12.70 18.70 -15.80
C TYR A 188 -11.69 19.79 -15.43
N SER A 189 -11.30 19.81 -14.16
CA SER A 189 -10.21 20.65 -13.64
C SER A 189 -9.49 19.92 -12.52
N PHE A 190 -8.17 19.85 -12.60
CA PHE A 190 -7.35 19.08 -11.66
C PHE A 190 -7.44 19.63 -10.23
N PRO A 191 -7.77 18.78 -9.23
CA PRO A 191 -7.97 19.21 -7.86
C PRO A 191 -6.67 19.68 -7.20
N ALA A 192 -6.48 21.00 -7.05
CA ALA A 192 -5.31 21.57 -6.38
C ALA A 192 -5.63 22.28 -5.04
N HIS A 193 -6.86 22.14 -4.52
CA HIS A 193 -7.36 22.96 -3.41
C HIS A 193 -6.75 22.64 -2.04
N ARG A 194 -6.15 21.45 -1.87
CA ARG A 194 -5.35 21.05 -0.68
C ARG A 194 -3.88 20.75 -1.02
N LEU A 195 -3.45 21.03 -2.26
CA LEU A 195 -2.05 20.86 -2.67
C LEU A 195 -1.19 21.95 -2.02
N GLN A 196 -0.19 21.54 -1.25
CA GLN A 196 0.71 22.47 -0.55
C GLN A 196 1.58 23.22 -1.58
N LYS A 197 1.49 24.56 -1.57
CA LYS A 197 2.11 25.43 -2.60
C LYS A 197 3.62 25.58 -2.46
N GLU A 198 4.13 25.45 -1.24
CA GLU A 198 5.52 25.68 -0.85
C GLU A 198 5.98 24.59 0.12
N LEU A 199 7.21 24.08 -0.07
CA LEU A 199 7.84 23.04 0.74
C LEU A 199 8.24 23.58 2.12
N LYS A 200 7.80 22.96 3.22
CA LYS A 200 8.06 23.46 4.59
C LYS A 200 9.50 23.22 5.04
N ASN A 201 10.09 22.07 4.72
CA ASN A 201 11.46 21.73 5.07
C ASN A 201 12.36 21.74 3.82
N PRO A 202 13.24 22.73 3.64
CA PRO A 202 14.09 22.84 2.44
C PRO A 202 15.12 21.72 2.30
N ASN A 203 15.32 20.88 3.32
CA ASN A 203 16.18 19.70 3.26
C ASN A 203 15.43 18.41 2.86
N LYS A 204 14.10 18.46 2.72
CA LYS A 204 13.28 17.35 2.21
C LYS A 204 12.96 17.53 0.72
N LEU A 205 12.50 16.46 0.08
CA LEU A 205 12.04 16.46 -1.31
C LEU A 205 10.50 16.36 -1.35
N PRO A 206 9.79 17.15 -2.17
CA PRO A 206 8.34 17.08 -2.24
C PRO A 206 7.86 15.77 -2.88
N LEU A 207 6.82 15.18 -2.29
CA LEU A 207 6.20 13.93 -2.74
C LEU A 207 4.68 14.04 -2.71
N ILE A 208 4.00 13.51 -3.73
CA ILE A 208 2.54 13.25 -3.66
C ILE A 208 2.22 11.76 -3.72
N VAL A 209 1.16 11.39 -3.01
CA VAL A 209 0.70 10.01 -2.87
C VAL A 209 -0.58 9.83 -3.70
N VAL A 210 -0.62 8.84 -4.59
CA VAL A 210 -1.78 8.54 -5.44
C VAL A 210 -2.29 7.14 -5.15
N ALA A 211 -3.58 6.97 -4.84
CA ALA A 211 -4.22 5.66 -4.71
C ALA A 211 -5.24 5.45 -5.85
N CYS A 212 -4.85 4.67 -6.86
CA CYS A 212 -5.74 4.22 -7.93
C CYS A 212 -6.57 3.02 -7.47
N GLY A 213 -7.88 3.03 -7.67
CA GLY A 213 -8.71 1.93 -7.16
C GLY A 213 -10.20 1.98 -7.45
N SER A 214 -10.88 0.90 -7.05
CA SER A 214 -12.33 0.77 -7.26
C SER A 214 -13.15 1.70 -6.36
N PHE A 215 -12.82 1.81 -5.07
CA PHE A 215 -13.55 2.59 -4.06
C PHE A 215 -15.08 2.41 -4.11
N SER A 216 -15.54 1.15 -4.13
CA SER A 216 -16.96 0.78 -4.29
C SER A 216 -17.51 0.03 -3.05
N PRO A 217 -17.81 0.71 -1.92
CA PRO A 217 -17.51 2.11 -1.61
C PRO A 217 -16.08 2.29 -1.06
N ILE A 218 -15.65 3.54 -0.84
CA ILE A 218 -14.51 3.86 0.03
C ILE A 218 -14.81 3.44 1.49
N THR A 219 -13.78 3.07 2.26
CA THR A 219 -13.90 2.62 3.66
C THR A 219 -12.84 3.28 4.53
N TYR A 220 -12.97 3.23 5.86
CA TYR A 220 -11.92 3.76 6.77
C TYR A 220 -10.54 3.11 6.58
N LEU A 221 -10.45 1.88 6.06
CA LEU A 221 -9.16 1.27 5.73
C LEU A 221 -8.44 2.05 4.62
N HIS A 222 -9.16 2.48 3.58
CA HIS A 222 -8.61 3.28 2.49
C HIS A 222 -8.10 4.65 2.96
N LEU A 223 -8.74 5.23 3.99
CA LEU A 223 -8.27 6.47 4.64
C LEU A 223 -7.02 6.19 5.50
N ARG A 224 -7.04 5.14 6.33
CA ARG A 224 -5.90 4.81 7.21
C ARG A 224 -4.64 4.41 6.43
N MET A 225 -4.75 3.86 5.22
CA MET A 225 -3.60 3.59 4.35
C MET A 225 -2.78 4.85 4.02
N PHE A 226 -3.43 6.01 3.80
CA PHE A 226 -2.73 7.27 3.54
C PHE A 226 -1.99 7.77 4.78
N GLU A 227 -2.62 7.70 5.95
CA GLU A 227 -1.99 8.09 7.22
C GLU A 227 -0.82 7.18 7.58
N MET A 228 -0.94 5.85 7.37
CA MET A 228 0.17 4.90 7.54
C MET A 228 1.33 5.16 6.57
N ALA A 229 1.05 5.59 5.34
CA ALA A 229 2.08 6.00 4.40
C ALA A 229 2.74 7.32 4.81
N LEU A 230 1.96 8.30 5.29
CA LEU A 230 2.44 9.58 5.81
C LEU A 230 3.38 9.38 7.01
N ASP A 231 2.98 8.54 7.97
CA ASP A 231 3.79 8.12 9.13
C ASP A 231 5.17 7.60 8.67
N ALA A 232 5.16 6.57 7.82
CA ALA A 232 6.38 5.90 7.34
C ALA A 232 7.26 6.78 6.44
N ILE A 233 6.68 7.60 5.56
CA ILE A 233 7.43 8.55 4.71
C ILE A 233 8.10 9.62 5.58
N SER A 234 7.40 10.11 6.61
CA SER A 234 7.92 11.16 7.49
C SER A 234 9.12 10.68 8.31
N GLU A 235 9.01 9.48 8.90
CA GLU A 235 10.01 8.83 9.75
C GLU A 235 11.22 8.32 8.96
N GLN A 236 10.99 7.54 7.88
CA GLN A 236 12.03 6.68 7.29
C GLN A 236 12.71 7.31 6.07
N THR A 237 12.28 8.51 5.65
CA THR A 237 12.68 9.08 4.35
C THR A 237 12.95 10.58 4.38
N ARG A 238 13.73 11.03 3.38
CA ARG A 238 13.99 12.45 3.07
C ARG A 238 12.84 13.16 2.35
N PHE A 239 11.63 12.58 2.28
CA PHE A 239 10.51 13.18 1.54
C PHE A 239 9.51 13.88 2.48
N GLU A 240 8.89 14.93 1.96
CA GLU A 240 7.78 15.67 2.58
C GLU A 240 6.54 15.47 1.71
N VAL A 241 5.44 14.98 2.30
CA VAL A 241 4.19 14.77 1.58
C VAL A 241 3.48 16.11 1.41
N VAL A 242 3.33 16.56 0.16
CA VAL A 242 2.73 17.86 -0.21
C VAL A 242 1.27 17.75 -0.67
N GLY A 243 0.75 16.52 -0.81
CA GLY A 243 -0.66 16.23 -1.14
C GLY A 243 -0.93 14.74 -1.36
N GLY A 244 -2.19 14.33 -1.23
CA GLY A 244 -2.63 12.95 -1.47
C GLY A 244 -3.91 12.89 -2.31
N TYR A 245 -4.03 11.89 -3.17
CA TYR A 245 -5.09 11.80 -4.17
C TYR A 245 -5.69 10.39 -4.24
N TYR A 246 -7.01 10.30 -4.12
CA TYR A 246 -7.76 9.15 -4.65
C TYR A 246 -8.01 9.34 -6.14
N SER A 247 -7.74 8.29 -6.92
CA SER A 247 -8.11 8.21 -8.34
C SER A 247 -9.08 7.04 -8.53
N PRO A 248 -10.40 7.29 -8.56
CA PRO A 248 -11.38 6.23 -8.79
C PRO A 248 -11.35 5.78 -10.26
N VAL A 249 -11.30 4.48 -10.47
CA VAL A 249 -11.25 3.89 -11.82
C VAL A 249 -12.49 4.21 -12.66
N SER A 250 -12.35 4.27 -14.00
CA SER A 250 -13.47 4.25 -14.96
C SER A 250 -14.39 3.03 -14.76
N ASP A 251 -15.69 3.18 -15.08
CA ASP A 251 -16.64 2.07 -15.08
C ASP A 251 -16.29 1.00 -16.14
N ASN A 252 -15.49 1.35 -17.15
CA ASN A 252 -14.93 0.44 -18.14
C ASN A 252 -14.01 -0.64 -17.54
N TYR A 253 -13.69 -0.57 -16.25
CA TYR A 253 -13.01 -1.65 -15.53
C TYR A 253 -13.89 -2.89 -15.27
N GLN A 254 -15.19 -2.82 -15.57
CA GLN A 254 -16.21 -3.91 -15.61
C GLN A 254 -16.26 -4.88 -14.40
N LYS A 255 -15.57 -4.57 -13.31
CA LYS A 255 -15.49 -5.38 -12.10
C LYS A 255 -16.89 -5.61 -11.49
N PRO A 256 -17.31 -6.86 -11.19
CA PRO A 256 -18.59 -7.13 -10.55
C PRO A 256 -18.74 -6.38 -9.22
N GLY A 257 -19.91 -5.78 -8.97
CA GLY A 257 -20.16 -4.95 -7.77
C GLY A 257 -19.53 -3.55 -7.79
N LEU A 258 -19.08 -3.07 -8.96
CA LEU A 258 -18.72 -1.66 -9.17
C LEU A 258 -20.01 -0.81 -9.27
N ALA A 259 -20.18 0.17 -8.39
CA ALA A 259 -21.19 1.22 -8.57
C ALA A 259 -20.73 2.22 -9.64
N PRO A 260 -21.62 3.02 -10.25
CA PRO A 260 -21.21 3.98 -11.28
C PRO A 260 -20.15 5.00 -10.79
N ALA A 261 -19.26 5.41 -11.68
CA ALA A 261 -18.09 6.24 -11.42
C ALA A 261 -18.41 7.51 -10.62
N HIS A 262 -19.44 8.25 -11.04
CA HIS A 262 -19.88 9.47 -10.34
C HIS A 262 -20.25 9.22 -8.88
N ASN A 263 -20.89 8.10 -8.54
CA ASN A 263 -21.19 7.74 -7.15
C ASN A 263 -19.91 7.44 -6.36
N ARG A 264 -18.93 6.78 -6.99
CA ARG A 264 -17.66 6.38 -6.34
C ARG A 264 -16.76 7.59 -6.10
N VAL A 265 -16.61 8.47 -7.10
CA VAL A 265 -16.00 9.80 -6.95
C VAL A 265 -16.68 10.57 -5.81
N ARG A 266 -18.02 10.63 -5.81
CA ARG A 266 -18.79 11.35 -4.78
C ARG A 266 -18.61 10.78 -3.37
N MET A 267 -18.57 9.46 -3.21
CA MET A 267 -18.28 8.83 -1.92
C MET A 267 -16.85 9.12 -1.45
N CYS A 268 -15.86 9.16 -2.36
CA CYS A 268 -14.51 9.60 -2.02
C CYS A 268 -14.47 11.07 -1.59
N GLU A 269 -15.19 11.98 -2.27
CA GLU A 269 -15.30 13.39 -1.84
C GLU A 269 -15.85 13.48 -0.42
N LEU A 270 -17.01 12.88 -0.19
CA LEU A 270 -17.74 12.93 1.08
C LEU A 270 -16.96 12.32 2.26
N ALA A 271 -16.01 11.40 1.98
CA ALA A 271 -15.04 10.94 2.95
C ALA A 271 -13.94 11.99 3.19
N CYS A 272 -13.23 12.42 2.13
CA CYS A 272 -12.08 13.31 2.23
C CYS A 272 -12.42 14.68 2.82
N GLU A 273 -13.59 15.22 2.51
CA GLU A 273 -14.01 16.55 2.95
C GLU A 273 -14.09 16.66 4.47
N ARG A 274 -14.70 15.67 5.12
CA ARG A 274 -14.96 15.69 6.56
C ARG A 274 -13.81 15.14 7.41
N THR A 275 -13.04 14.17 6.89
CA THR A 275 -12.04 13.44 7.69
C THR A 275 -10.58 13.71 7.31
N SER A 276 -10.30 14.69 6.45
CA SER A 276 -8.92 15.04 6.06
C SER A 276 -8.75 16.51 5.70
N SER A 277 -7.53 17.03 5.89
CA SER A 277 -7.08 18.35 5.45
C SER A 277 -6.20 18.32 4.20
N TRP A 278 -5.69 17.15 3.79
CA TRP A 278 -4.62 16.99 2.79
C TRP A 278 -4.97 16.05 1.63
N LEU A 279 -6.00 15.22 1.79
CA LEU A 279 -6.47 14.29 0.76
C LEU A 279 -7.47 14.98 -0.19
N MET A 280 -7.37 14.64 -1.47
CA MET A 280 -8.22 15.10 -2.57
C MET A 280 -8.70 13.89 -3.40
N VAL A 281 -9.63 14.14 -4.32
CA VAL A 281 -10.15 13.14 -5.27
C VAL A 281 -10.01 13.72 -6.67
N ASP A 282 -9.33 13.00 -7.55
CA ASP A 282 -9.25 13.31 -8.96
C ASP A 282 -10.17 12.38 -9.74
N ALA A 283 -11.09 12.94 -10.52
CA ALA A 283 -12.01 12.17 -11.35
C ALA A 283 -11.45 11.84 -12.74
N TRP A 284 -10.26 12.33 -13.13
CA TRP A 284 -9.74 12.18 -14.49
C TRP A 284 -9.75 10.74 -15.02
N GLU A 285 -9.26 9.77 -14.24
CA GLU A 285 -9.27 8.34 -14.57
C GLU A 285 -10.71 7.82 -14.78
N SER A 286 -11.64 8.30 -13.96
CA SER A 286 -13.06 7.90 -14.01
C SER A 286 -13.82 8.45 -15.22
N LEU A 287 -13.33 9.54 -15.81
CA LEU A 287 -13.90 10.24 -16.96
C LEU A 287 -13.36 9.74 -18.30
N GLN A 288 -12.40 8.81 -18.31
CA GLN A 288 -11.84 8.29 -19.56
C GLN A 288 -12.81 7.32 -20.27
N PRO A 289 -12.95 7.43 -21.61
CA PRO A 289 -13.91 6.63 -22.38
C PRO A 289 -13.52 5.15 -22.55
N TYR A 290 -12.31 4.76 -22.12
CA TYR A 290 -11.78 3.39 -22.13
C TYR A 290 -11.15 3.05 -20.77
N TYR A 291 -10.68 1.82 -20.57
CA TYR A 291 -9.89 1.50 -19.38
C TYR A 291 -8.55 2.24 -19.42
N THR A 292 -8.13 2.79 -18.27
CA THR A 292 -6.88 3.53 -18.15
C THR A 292 -5.90 2.78 -17.27
N ARG A 293 -4.77 2.34 -17.87
CA ARG A 293 -3.71 1.62 -17.17
C ARG A 293 -3.05 2.51 -16.12
N THR A 294 -2.70 1.96 -14.96
CA THR A 294 -2.17 2.73 -13.80
C THR A 294 -0.98 3.62 -14.16
N ALA A 295 -0.09 3.17 -15.05
CA ALA A 295 1.02 3.96 -15.59
C ALA A 295 0.56 5.31 -16.19
N LYS A 296 -0.59 5.32 -16.89
CA LYS A 296 -1.21 6.52 -17.47
C LYS A 296 -1.84 7.47 -16.48
N VAL A 297 -2.33 6.93 -15.36
CA VAL A 297 -2.84 7.76 -14.27
C VAL A 297 -1.68 8.53 -13.63
N LEU A 298 -0.54 7.86 -13.39
CA LEU A 298 0.66 8.51 -12.86
C LEU A 298 1.26 9.53 -13.85
N ASP A 299 1.21 9.26 -15.16
CA ASP A 299 1.59 10.23 -16.21
C ASP A 299 0.74 11.51 -16.16
N HIS A 300 -0.58 11.38 -15.97
CA HIS A 300 -1.49 12.54 -15.82
C HIS A 300 -1.17 13.36 -14.57
N PHE A 301 -0.95 12.72 -13.41
CA PHE A 301 -0.48 13.42 -12.21
C PHE A 301 0.88 14.11 -12.43
N ASN A 302 1.79 13.52 -13.22
CA ASN A 302 3.06 14.14 -13.57
C ASN A 302 2.90 15.36 -14.48
N ASP A 303 2.05 15.28 -15.49
CA ASP A 303 1.75 16.40 -16.37
C ASP A 303 1.10 17.57 -15.60
N GLU A 304 0.08 17.30 -14.78
CA GLU A 304 -0.59 18.33 -13.98
C GLU A 304 0.36 18.99 -12.96
N ILE A 305 1.19 18.22 -12.25
CA ILE A 305 2.01 18.76 -11.15
C ILE A 305 3.39 19.27 -11.63
N ASN A 306 4.10 18.49 -12.45
CA ASN A 306 5.49 18.79 -12.82
C ASN A 306 5.60 19.55 -14.15
N VAL A 307 4.71 19.33 -15.12
CA VAL A 307 4.74 20.03 -16.42
C VAL A 307 3.92 21.32 -16.36
N LYS A 308 2.58 21.22 -16.22
CA LYS A 308 1.65 22.36 -16.20
C LYS A 308 1.87 23.31 -15.03
N ARG A 309 2.22 22.79 -13.85
CA ARG A 309 2.49 23.60 -12.63
C ARG A 309 3.97 23.81 -12.33
N GLY A 310 4.89 23.12 -13.00
CA GLY A 310 6.34 23.29 -12.79
C GLY A 310 6.83 22.83 -11.42
N GLY A 311 6.13 21.92 -10.72
CA GLY A 311 6.49 21.43 -9.39
C GLY A 311 6.08 22.36 -8.23
N ILE A 312 6.62 22.14 -7.03
CA ILE A 312 6.33 22.92 -5.81
C ILE A 312 7.44 23.93 -5.52
N ALA A 313 7.10 25.10 -4.97
CA ALA A 313 8.09 26.11 -4.61
C ALA A 313 8.87 25.73 -3.35
N THR A 314 10.14 26.11 -3.27
CA THR A 314 10.91 26.17 -2.02
C THR A 314 10.70 27.52 -1.34
N ALA A 315 11.15 27.64 -0.08
CA ALA A 315 11.26 28.92 0.64
C ALA A 315 12.18 29.97 -0.05
N SER A 316 12.92 29.60 -1.11
CA SER A 316 13.68 30.52 -1.97
C SER A 316 12.95 30.89 -3.28
N GLY A 317 11.68 30.49 -3.44
CA GLY A 317 10.87 30.73 -4.64
C GLY A 317 11.22 29.86 -5.85
N VAL A 318 12.28 29.04 -5.75
CA VAL A 318 12.67 28.08 -6.80
C VAL A 318 11.68 26.93 -6.82
N ARG A 319 11.18 26.55 -8.01
CA ARG A 319 10.30 25.38 -8.11
C ARG A 319 11.11 24.10 -8.28
N VAL A 320 10.71 23.05 -7.57
CA VAL A 320 11.35 21.73 -7.55
C VAL A 320 10.34 20.66 -7.95
N GLY A 321 10.80 19.71 -8.77
CA GLY A 321 9.97 18.60 -9.26
C GLY A 321 9.54 17.66 -8.12
N VAL A 322 8.27 17.25 -8.16
CA VAL A 322 7.59 16.43 -7.16
C VAL A 322 7.70 14.96 -7.52
N LYS A 323 8.14 14.12 -6.58
CA LYS A 323 8.08 12.66 -6.75
C LYS A 323 6.63 12.19 -6.60
N ILE A 324 6.19 11.33 -7.49
CA ILE A 324 4.83 10.76 -7.47
C ILE A 324 4.97 9.28 -7.13
N MET A 325 4.16 8.79 -6.21
CA MET A 325 4.18 7.37 -5.82
C MET A 325 2.78 6.78 -5.64
N LEU A 326 2.64 5.54 -6.09
CA LEU A 326 1.41 4.76 -6.04
C LEU A 326 1.24 4.09 -4.67
N LEU A 327 0.18 4.44 -3.94
CA LEU A 327 -0.21 3.79 -2.69
C LEU A 327 -1.18 2.64 -2.95
N ALA A 328 -0.84 1.46 -2.43
CA ALA A 328 -1.63 0.25 -2.60
C ALA A 328 -1.51 -0.71 -1.39
N GLY A 329 -2.37 -1.74 -1.36
CA GLY A 329 -2.20 -2.89 -0.48
C GLY A 329 -1.33 -3.98 -1.12
N GLY A 330 -0.90 -4.97 -0.32
CA GLY A 330 -0.17 -6.15 -0.80
C GLY A 330 -0.82 -6.85 -2.00
N ASP A 331 -2.16 -6.87 -2.05
CA ASP A 331 -2.95 -7.46 -3.15
C ASP A 331 -2.74 -6.80 -4.52
N LEU A 332 -2.24 -5.57 -4.57
CA LEU A 332 -1.84 -4.98 -5.85
C LEU A 332 -0.48 -5.49 -6.31
N ILE A 333 0.52 -5.55 -5.43
CA ILE A 333 1.88 -5.94 -5.84
C ILE A 333 1.97 -7.44 -6.11
N GLU A 334 1.23 -8.27 -5.37
CA GLU A 334 0.99 -9.68 -5.72
C GLU A 334 0.47 -9.80 -7.16
N SER A 335 -0.57 -9.02 -7.52
CA SER A 335 -1.11 -9.00 -8.89
C SER A 335 -0.15 -8.47 -9.96
N MET A 336 0.97 -7.83 -9.59
CA MET A 336 1.99 -7.33 -10.53
C MET A 336 3.01 -8.39 -10.95
N GLY A 337 3.11 -9.52 -10.25
CA GLY A 337 3.92 -10.67 -10.66
C GLY A 337 3.11 -11.81 -11.29
N GLU A 338 1.79 -11.66 -11.40
CA GLU A 338 0.93 -12.62 -12.10
C GLU A 338 1.20 -12.56 -13.62
N PRO A 339 1.59 -13.67 -14.26
CA PRO A 339 1.99 -13.66 -15.67
C PRO A 339 0.90 -13.14 -16.59
N ASN A 340 1.28 -12.24 -17.51
CA ASN A 340 0.40 -11.59 -18.48
C ASN A 340 -0.65 -10.64 -17.87
N VAL A 341 -0.59 -10.27 -16.58
CA VAL A 341 -1.54 -9.32 -15.97
C VAL A 341 -1.08 -7.87 -16.15
N TRP A 342 0.23 -7.60 -16.09
CA TRP A 342 0.82 -6.28 -16.33
C TRP A 342 1.91 -6.36 -17.39
N ALA A 343 2.09 -5.30 -18.16
CA ALA A 343 3.19 -5.20 -19.12
C ALA A 343 4.48 -4.80 -18.41
N ASP A 344 5.59 -5.47 -18.70
CA ASP A 344 6.93 -5.15 -18.18
C ASP A 344 7.29 -3.68 -18.38
N SER A 345 6.91 -3.09 -19.51
CA SER A 345 7.08 -1.67 -19.80
C SER A 345 6.29 -0.74 -18.85
N ASP A 346 5.07 -1.13 -18.46
CA ASP A 346 4.32 -0.42 -17.41
C ASP A 346 4.92 -0.67 -16.02
N LEU A 347 5.45 -1.88 -15.73
CA LEU A 347 6.11 -2.18 -14.45
C LEU A 347 7.41 -1.37 -14.28
N HIS A 348 8.30 -1.37 -15.27
CA HIS A 348 9.50 -0.52 -15.29
C HIS A 348 9.13 0.98 -15.17
N HIS A 349 8.03 1.43 -15.77
CA HIS A 349 7.61 2.83 -15.69
C HIS A 349 7.02 3.19 -14.32
N ILE A 350 6.12 2.37 -13.77
CA ILE A 350 5.52 2.56 -12.45
C ILE A 350 6.57 2.45 -11.34
N LEU A 351 7.40 1.41 -11.37
CA LEU A 351 8.36 1.11 -10.30
C LEU A 351 9.65 1.93 -10.43
N GLY A 352 10.18 2.09 -11.65
CA GLY A 352 11.43 2.81 -11.89
C GLY A 352 11.29 4.33 -11.87
N ASN A 353 10.33 4.88 -12.60
CA ASN A 353 10.20 6.35 -12.73
C ASN A 353 9.43 6.99 -11.58
N TYR A 354 8.36 6.34 -11.11
CA TYR A 354 7.50 6.86 -10.04
C TYR A 354 7.85 6.25 -8.67
N GLY A 355 7.38 5.02 -8.40
CA GLY A 355 7.61 4.25 -7.18
C GLY A 355 6.32 3.85 -6.47
N CYS A 356 6.40 2.87 -5.56
CA CYS A 356 5.24 2.31 -4.86
C CYS A 356 5.35 2.40 -3.33
N LEU A 357 4.20 2.56 -2.68
CA LEU A 357 4.02 2.55 -1.23
C LEU A 357 3.05 1.41 -0.93
N ILE A 358 3.55 0.29 -0.41
CA ILE A 358 2.78 -0.95 -0.25
C ILE A 358 2.45 -1.17 1.22
N VAL A 359 1.16 -1.17 1.56
CA VAL A 359 0.67 -1.55 2.89
C VAL A 359 0.55 -3.08 2.96
N GLU A 360 1.47 -3.68 3.70
CA GLU A 360 1.55 -5.13 3.97
C GLU A 360 0.43 -5.56 4.93
N ARG A 361 -0.38 -6.54 4.52
CA ARG A 361 -1.49 -7.11 5.30
C ARG A 361 -1.11 -8.48 5.88
N THR A 362 -1.93 -9.01 6.79
CA THR A 362 -1.73 -10.36 7.35
C THR A 362 -1.78 -11.43 6.27
N GLY A 363 -0.64 -12.07 6.00
CA GLY A 363 -0.52 -13.20 5.05
C GLY A 363 0.20 -12.86 3.73
N SER A 364 0.42 -11.58 3.42
CA SER A 364 1.25 -11.16 2.29
C SER A 364 2.71 -11.00 2.74
N ASP A 365 3.66 -11.80 2.22
CA ASP A 365 5.10 -11.50 2.38
C ASP A 365 5.59 -10.70 1.17
N VAL A 366 5.42 -9.38 1.25
CA VAL A 366 5.80 -8.46 0.19
C VAL A 366 7.32 -8.45 -0.01
N ARG A 367 8.11 -8.75 1.03
CA ARG A 367 9.58 -8.72 0.93
C ARG A 367 10.12 -9.92 0.18
N SER A 368 9.65 -11.13 0.46
CA SER A 368 10.05 -12.32 -0.31
C SER A 368 9.59 -12.20 -1.77
N PHE A 369 8.40 -11.66 -2.01
CA PHE A 369 7.88 -11.39 -3.36
C PHE A 369 8.75 -10.37 -4.15
N LEU A 370 9.19 -9.28 -3.51
CA LEU A 370 10.12 -8.31 -4.09
C LEU A 370 11.53 -8.88 -4.39
N LEU A 371 11.87 -10.04 -3.81
CA LEU A 371 13.13 -10.75 -4.07
C LEU A 371 12.99 -11.81 -5.18
N SER A 372 11.78 -12.31 -5.46
CA SER A 372 11.55 -13.43 -6.39
C SER A 372 11.26 -13.03 -7.84
N HIS A 373 11.14 -11.74 -8.16
CA HIS A 373 10.82 -11.26 -9.51
C HIS A 373 11.78 -10.15 -9.95
N ASP A 374 12.45 -10.33 -11.08
CA ASP A 374 13.58 -9.49 -11.51
C ASP A 374 13.27 -7.99 -11.59
N ILE A 375 12.14 -7.60 -12.19
CA ILE A 375 11.74 -6.17 -12.32
C ILE A 375 11.46 -5.57 -10.94
N MET A 376 10.78 -6.33 -10.06
CA MET A 376 10.54 -5.91 -8.67
C MET A 376 11.85 -5.77 -7.89
N TYR A 377 12.80 -6.67 -8.11
CA TYR A 377 14.11 -6.64 -7.48
C TYR A 377 14.97 -5.48 -7.99
N GLU A 378 14.96 -5.19 -9.29
CA GLU A 378 15.67 -4.04 -9.88
C GLU A 378 15.20 -2.73 -9.22
N HIS A 379 13.89 -2.51 -9.20
CA HIS A 379 13.28 -1.26 -8.72
C HIS A 379 12.97 -1.26 -7.21
N ARG A 380 13.37 -2.29 -6.45
CA ARG A 380 13.07 -2.49 -5.03
C ARG A 380 13.35 -1.27 -4.13
N ARG A 381 14.36 -0.45 -4.46
CA ARG A 381 14.72 0.76 -3.70
C ARG A 381 13.68 1.88 -3.83
N ASN A 382 12.86 1.83 -4.88
CA ASN A 382 11.75 2.74 -5.13
C ASN A 382 10.39 2.18 -4.65
N VAL A 383 10.39 1.08 -3.89
CA VAL A 383 9.22 0.51 -3.21
C VAL A 383 9.40 0.62 -1.69
N LEU A 384 8.46 1.27 -0.99
CA LEU A 384 8.44 1.31 0.48
C LEU A 384 7.36 0.33 1.00
N VAL A 385 7.77 -0.68 1.76
CA VAL A 385 6.87 -1.66 2.38
C VAL A 385 6.51 -1.22 3.81
N ILE A 386 5.25 -0.90 4.02
CA ILE A 386 4.69 -0.31 5.23
C ILE A 386 3.91 -1.39 6.00
N LYS A 387 4.34 -1.72 7.22
CA LYS A 387 3.69 -2.77 8.02
C LYS A 387 2.41 -2.29 8.71
N GLN A 388 1.33 -3.07 8.60
CA GLN A 388 0.10 -2.80 9.32
C GLN A 388 0.20 -3.20 10.80
N LEU A 389 0.57 -2.25 11.66
CA LEU A 389 0.68 -2.45 13.12
C LEU A 389 -0.67 -2.69 13.82
N ILE A 390 -1.77 -2.18 13.26
CA ILE A 390 -3.13 -2.37 13.78
C ILE A 390 -3.98 -3.03 12.69
N TYR A 391 -4.35 -4.29 12.91
CA TYR A 391 -5.06 -5.10 11.93
C TYR A 391 -6.48 -4.60 11.68
N ASN A 392 -6.73 -4.18 10.45
CA ASN A 392 -8.02 -3.74 9.93
C ASN A 392 -8.15 -4.29 8.51
N ASP A 393 -9.13 -5.17 8.28
CA ASP A 393 -9.43 -5.80 6.99
C ASP A 393 -10.88 -5.49 6.55
N ILE A 394 -11.29 -4.22 6.71
CA ILE A 394 -12.57 -3.69 6.22
C ILE A 394 -12.48 -3.44 4.70
N SER A 395 -12.62 -4.52 3.93
CA SER A 395 -12.70 -4.47 2.48
C SER A 395 -14.09 -4.03 1.99
N SER A 396 -14.15 -3.32 0.87
CA SER A 396 -15.42 -2.86 0.29
C SER A 396 -16.37 -4.02 -0.06
N THR A 397 -15.85 -5.23 -0.32
CA THR A 397 -16.71 -6.40 -0.58
C THR A 397 -17.45 -6.89 0.67
N LYS A 398 -16.81 -6.88 1.85
CA LYS A 398 -17.51 -7.16 3.12
C LYS A 398 -18.58 -6.11 3.40
N VAL A 399 -18.30 -4.85 3.10
CA VAL A 399 -19.25 -3.73 3.23
C VAL A 399 -20.47 -3.92 2.31
N ARG A 400 -20.26 -4.22 1.00
CA ARG A 400 -21.36 -4.52 0.07
C ARG A 400 -22.14 -5.77 0.46
N LEU A 401 -21.49 -6.79 1.04
CA LEU A 401 -22.19 -7.95 1.61
C LEU A 401 -23.10 -7.53 2.77
N PHE A 402 -22.61 -6.72 3.72
CA PHE A 402 -23.39 -6.30 4.89
C PHE A 402 -24.62 -5.48 4.48
N ILE A 403 -24.47 -4.53 3.54
CA ILE A 403 -25.59 -3.75 2.98
C ILE A 403 -26.66 -4.67 2.37
N ARG A 404 -26.26 -5.66 1.55
CA ARG A 404 -27.15 -6.67 0.94
C ARG A 404 -27.80 -7.63 1.94
N ARG A 405 -27.37 -7.64 3.20
CA ARG A 405 -27.97 -8.42 4.29
C ARG A 405 -28.73 -7.55 5.30
N GLY A 406 -28.89 -6.25 5.04
CA GLY A 406 -29.52 -5.30 5.97
C GLY A 406 -28.72 -5.10 7.27
N MET A 407 -27.43 -5.47 7.28
CA MET A 407 -26.54 -5.34 8.43
C MET A 407 -25.95 -3.92 8.48
N SER A 408 -25.70 -3.42 9.70
CA SER A 408 -25.09 -2.10 9.86
C SER A 408 -23.65 -2.08 9.33
N VAL A 409 -23.31 -0.98 8.64
CA VAL A 409 -21.93 -0.63 8.23
C VAL A 409 -21.42 0.63 8.95
N GLN A 410 -22.09 1.04 10.03
CA GLN A 410 -21.65 2.13 10.90
C GLN A 410 -20.25 1.83 11.45
N TYR A 411 -19.41 2.87 11.55
CA TYR A 411 -18.00 2.78 11.94
C TYR A 411 -17.10 1.98 10.97
N LEU A 412 -17.62 1.44 9.86
CA LEU A 412 -16.81 0.87 8.77
C LEU A 412 -16.49 1.91 7.69
N LEU A 413 -17.40 2.88 7.50
CA LEU A 413 -17.31 4.00 6.56
C LEU A 413 -17.60 5.34 7.29
N PRO A 414 -17.18 6.49 6.75
CA PRO A 414 -17.67 7.81 7.18
C PRO A 414 -19.19 7.92 7.11
N ASN A 415 -19.81 8.62 8.07
CA ASN A 415 -21.27 8.76 8.17
C ASN A 415 -21.88 9.42 6.92
N SER A 416 -21.16 10.36 6.30
CA SER A 416 -21.51 10.99 5.02
C SER A 416 -21.65 9.99 3.88
N VAL A 417 -20.75 9.01 3.79
CA VAL A 417 -20.78 7.92 2.79
C VAL A 417 -21.94 6.97 3.07
N ILE A 418 -22.23 6.66 4.34
CA ILE A 418 -23.37 5.80 4.72
C ILE A 418 -24.71 6.45 4.32
N ARG A 419 -24.89 7.75 4.61
CA ARG A 419 -26.09 8.50 4.18
C ARG A 419 -26.23 8.50 2.66
N TYR A 420 -25.16 8.80 1.93
CA TYR A 420 -25.17 8.81 0.46
C TYR A 420 -25.58 7.46 -0.15
N ILE A 421 -25.04 6.35 0.37
CA ILE A 421 -25.41 4.98 -0.01
C ILE A 421 -26.90 4.71 0.23
N GLN A 422 -27.44 5.13 1.37
CA GLN A 422 -28.85 4.96 1.72
C GLN A 422 -29.79 5.81 0.85
N GLU A 423 -29.42 7.06 0.59
CA GLU A 423 -30.18 8.01 -0.25
C GLU A 423 -30.27 7.57 -1.71
N HIS A 424 -29.19 6.99 -2.25
CA HIS A 424 -29.10 6.55 -3.65
C HIS A 424 -29.38 5.04 -3.83
N GLY A 425 -29.80 4.34 -2.78
CA GLY A 425 -30.15 2.91 -2.82
C GLY A 425 -29.00 1.98 -3.22
N LEU A 426 -27.74 2.41 -3.05
CA LEU A 426 -26.57 1.72 -3.61
C LEU A 426 -26.37 0.34 -2.95
N TYR A 427 -25.91 -0.61 -3.77
CA TYR A 427 -25.57 -1.99 -3.38
C TYR A 427 -26.71 -2.90 -2.91
N VAL A 428 -27.89 -2.39 -2.54
CA VAL A 428 -28.97 -3.17 -1.90
C VAL A 428 -29.41 -4.39 -2.73
N ASN A 429 -29.73 -4.20 -4.01
CA ASN A 429 -30.30 -5.23 -4.88
C ASN A 429 -29.28 -5.89 -5.84
N GLN A 430 -27.97 -5.76 -5.56
CA GLN A 430 -26.92 -6.26 -6.46
C GLN A 430 -26.53 -7.72 -6.16
N THR A 431 -26.29 -8.53 -7.18
CA THR A 431 -25.66 -9.84 -7.05
C THR A 431 -24.14 -9.73 -7.20
N GLU A 432 -23.40 -10.56 -6.47
CA GLU A 432 -21.94 -10.68 -6.60
C GLU A 432 -21.54 -12.15 -6.49
N PRO A 433 -20.54 -12.64 -7.25
CA PRO A 433 -20.05 -14.01 -7.17
C PRO A 433 -19.52 -14.38 -5.78
N VAL A 434 -19.82 -15.58 -5.30
CA VAL A 434 -19.39 -16.04 -3.96
C VAL A 434 -17.86 -16.06 -3.81
N LYS A 435 -17.11 -16.46 -4.86
CA LYS A 435 -15.64 -16.41 -4.87
C LYS A 435 -15.09 -15.00 -4.59
N GLN A 436 -15.71 -13.96 -5.15
CA GLN A 436 -15.32 -12.56 -4.90
C GLN A 436 -15.58 -12.11 -3.45
N VAL A 437 -16.57 -12.71 -2.77
CA VAL A 437 -16.92 -12.40 -1.37
C VAL A 437 -16.03 -13.16 -0.37
N MET A 438 -15.69 -14.42 -0.66
CA MET A 438 -14.76 -15.22 0.15
C MET A 438 -13.31 -14.75 0.05
N GLY A 439 -12.91 -14.24 -1.13
CA GLY A 439 -11.51 -14.06 -1.50
C GLY A 439 -10.87 -15.38 -1.96
N ASN A 440 -9.74 -15.30 -2.64
CA ASN A 440 -9.01 -16.48 -3.09
C ASN A 440 -8.37 -17.18 -1.88
N LYS A 441 -9.04 -18.23 -1.40
CA LYS A 441 -8.54 -19.22 -0.43
C LYS A 441 -9.07 -20.59 -0.82
N GLU A 442 -8.57 -21.08 -1.93
CA GLU A 442 -8.56 -22.49 -2.36
C GLU A 442 -7.09 -22.92 -2.45
#